data_AF-A0A8C5MIQ1-F1
#
_entry.id   AF-A0A8C5MIQ1-F1
#
_cell.length_a   1.000
_cell.length_b   1.000
_cell.length_c   1.000
_cell.angle_alpha   90.00
_cell.angle_beta   90.00
_cell.angle_gamma   90.00
#
_symmetry.space_group_name_H-M   'P 1'
#
loop_
_entity.id
_entity.type
_entity.pdbx_description
1 polymer ?
#
loop_
_entity_poly.entity_id
_entity_poly.type
_entity_poly.pdbx_seq_one_letter_code
_entity_poly.pdbx_strand_id
1 'polypeptide(L)'
;MIPLLLFLSPCILLPGTGAISFYLPTQGKKCLKEEIHKDVLVTGEYEVAEQQGIASFLVVTDSSQHILYSKEHAKKGKFAFTTDDFDVYEVCFESKSQTENMRFPDQLVVLDVKHGVEAKNYEDLAKAEKLKPLEVELRRLEDLSDSIVKDFTYMKKREEEMRDTNESTSLRVLYFSVFSMFCLVALATWQVFYLRRFFKSKKLIE
;
A
#
# COMPACT_ATOMS: atom_id res chain seq x y z
N MET A 1 44.17 35.20 -2.13
CA MET A 1 43.89 33.75 -2.00
C MET A 1 43.00 33.56 -0.77
N ILE A 2 41.73 33.90 -0.93
CA ILE A 2 40.49 33.82 -0.10
C ILE A 2 39.47 34.47 -1.06
N PRO A 3 38.26 33.97 -1.35
CA PRO A 3 37.47 32.93 -0.68
C PRO A 3 36.93 31.83 -1.63
N LEU A 4 36.89 30.57 -1.17
CA LEU A 4 36.20 29.45 -1.82
C LEU A 4 35.35 28.71 -0.78
N LEU A 5 34.58 29.48 -0.01
CA LEU A 5 33.69 29.00 1.04
C LEU A 5 32.39 29.78 0.92
N LEU A 6 31.46 29.35 0.07
CA LEU A 6 30.05 29.79 0.10
C LEU A 6 29.20 28.99 -0.90
N PHE A 7 29.06 27.67 -0.71
CA PHE A 7 27.92 26.90 -1.25
C PHE A 7 27.63 25.68 -0.37
N LEU A 8 27.46 25.90 0.94
CA LEU A 8 26.66 25.00 1.77
C LEU A 8 25.30 25.67 1.94
N SER A 9 24.44 25.49 0.94
CA SER A 9 23.02 25.82 1.07
C SER A 9 22.44 24.91 2.15
N PRO A 10 21.90 25.43 3.26
CA PRO A 10 21.15 24.62 4.20
C PRO A 10 19.92 24.12 3.46
N CYS A 11 19.86 22.81 3.19
CA CYS A 11 18.64 22.17 2.75
C CYS A 11 17.64 22.28 3.91
N ILE A 12 16.79 23.31 3.83
CA ILE A 12 15.70 23.52 4.77
C ILE A 12 14.81 22.28 4.65
N LEU A 13 14.82 21.45 5.69
CA LEU A 13 13.87 20.37 5.87
C LEU A 13 12.50 21.01 6.04
N LEU A 14 11.80 21.22 4.92
CA LEU A 14 10.39 21.52 4.96
C LEU A 14 9.68 20.29 5.55
N PRO A 15 8.94 20.43 6.66
CA PRO A 15 8.13 19.35 7.16
C PRO A 15 7.15 18.95 6.07
N GLY A 16 7.25 17.70 5.59
CA GLY A 16 6.32 17.16 4.61
C GLY A 16 4.93 17.12 5.21
N THR A 17 4.02 17.95 4.70
CA THR A 17 2.59 17.80 4.96
C THR A 17 2.07 16.70 4.04
N GLY A 18 1.63 15.58 4.61
CA GLY A 18 1.04 14.45 3.88
C GLY A 18 -0.38 14.78 3.41
N ALA A 19 -0.51 15.62 2.39
CA ALA A 19 -1.80 15.89 1.75
C ALA A 19 -1.73 15.45 0.29
N ILE A 20 -2.70 14.65 -0.15
CA ILE A 20 -2.83 14.22 -1.53
C ILE A 20 -3.67 15.26 -2.25
N SER A 21 -3.14 15.82 -3.34
CA SER A 21 -3.91 16.71 -4.21
C SER A 21 -3.99 16.11 -5.62
N PHE A 22 -5.19 16.14 -6.20
CA PHE A 22 -5.42 15.64 -7.55
C PHE A 22 -6.50 16.43 -8.26
N TYR A 23 -6.41 16.47 -9.58
CA TYR A 23 -7.41 17.06 -10.45
C TYR A 23 -8.51 16.04 -10.77
N LEU A 24 -9.76 16.38 -10.45
CA LEU A 24 -10.95 15.59 -10.73
C LEU A 24 -11.56 16.06 -12.07
N PRO A 25 -11.60 15.19 -13.10
CA PRO A 25 -12.18 15.55 -14.38
C PRO A 25 -13.70 15.73 -14.30
N THR A 26 -14.23 16.58 -15.17
CA THR A 26 -15.68 16.81 -15.30
C THR A 26 -16.42 15.54 -15.68
N GLN A 27 -17.53 15.24 -15.02
CA GLN A 27 -18.29 13.99 -15.22
C GLN A 27 -17.46 12.72 -14.98
N GLY A 28 -16.35 12.84 -14.25
CA GLY A 28 -15.47 11.73 -13.93
C GLY A 28 -15.50 11.36 -12.45
N LYS A 29 -14.91 10.19 -12.17
CA LYS A 29 -14.75 9.63 -10.82
C LYS A 29 -13.28 9.31 -10.59
N LYS A 30 -12.73 9.72 -9.45
CA LYS A 30 -11.39 9.34 -8.98
C LYS A 30 -11.46 8.80 -7.57
N CYS A 31 -10.70 7.75 -7.30
CA CYS A 31 -10.73 7.08 -6.02
C CYS A 31 -9.32 6.79 -5.49
N LEU A 32 -9.16 6.90 -4.19
CA LEU A 32 -8.00 6.45 -3.44
C LEU A 32 -8.35 5.12 -2.77
N LYS A 33 -7.56 4.07 -3.04
CA LYS A 33 -7.70 2.75 -2.41
C LYS A 33 -6.50 2.50 -1.51
N GLU A 34 -6.76 2.10 -0.28
CA GLU A 34 -5.71 1.79 0.70
C GLU A 34 -6.07 0.52 1.47
N GLU A 35 -5.07 -0.33 1.70
CA GLU A 35 -5.20 -1.54 2.52
C GLU A 35 -4.87 -1.18 3.97
N ILE A 36 -5.80 -1.42 4.90
CA ILE A 36 -5.63 -1.09 6.32
C ILE A 36 -5.87 -2.33 7.18
N HIS A 37 -5.18 -2.35 8.31
CA HIS A 37 -5.34 -3.42 9.29
C HIS A 37 -6.68 -3.30 10.04
N LYS A 38 -7.10 -4.40 10.66
CA LYS A 38 -8.29 -4.46 11.51
C LYS A 38 -8.16 -3.52 12.73
N ASP A 39 -9.29 -2.96 13.17
CA ASP A 39 -9.44 -2.13 14.38
C ASP A 39 -8.62 -0.83 14.35
N VAL A 40 -8.44 -0.24 13.17
CA VAL A 40 -7.70 1.02 12.97
C VAL A 40 -8.68 2.15 12.69
N LEU A 41 -8.59 3.23 13.48
CA LEU A 41 -9.33 4.46 13.24
C LEU A 41 -8.75 5.18 12.02
N VAL A 42 -9.59 5.51 11.05
CA VAL A 42 -9.24 6.31 9.88
C VAL A 42 -10.02 7.62 9.92
N THR A 43 -9.32 8.73 9.76
CA THR A 43 -9.91 10.06 9.67
C THR A 43 -9.42 10.74 8.42
N GLY A 44 -10.31 11.34 7.64
CA GLY A 44 -9.94 12.12 6.47
C GLY A 44 -10.55 13.52 6.49
N GLU A 45 -9.77 14.49 6.02
CA GLU A 45 -10.19 15.86 5.76
C GLU A 45 -10.08 16.12 4.26
N TYR A 46 -11.13 16.71 3.68
CA TYR A 46 -11.16 16.99 2.25
C TYR A 46 -11.58 18.43 1.98
N GLU A 47 -11.01 18.98 0.92
CA GLU A 47 -11.36 20.30 0.37
C GLU A 47 -11.38 20.22 -1.16
N VAL A 48 -12.52 20.61 -1.73
CA VAL A 48 -12.82 20.51 -3.16
C VAL A 48 -13.02 21.93 -3.67
N ALA A 49 -12.22 22.35 -4.64
CA ALA A 49 -12.24 23.72 -5.16
C ALA A 49 -13.60 24.05 -5.80
N GLU A 50 -14.35 25.02 -5.27
CA GLU A 50 -15.71 25.28 -5.75
C GLU A 50 -15.74 25.85 -7.19
N GLN A 51 -16.58 25.28 -8.04
CA GLN A 51 -16.83 25.74 -9.41
C GLN A 51 -18.34 25.81 -9.68
N GLN A 52 -18.78 26.89 -10.33
CA GLN A 52 -20.21 27.10 -10.62
C GLN A 52 -20.70 26.10 -11.67
N GLY A 53 -21.82 25.42 -11.40
CA GLY A 53 -22.47 24.48 -12.33
C GLY A 53 -22.00 23.01 -12.22
N ILE A 54 -21.12 22.71 -11.26
CA ILE A 54 -20.62 21.35 -10.99
C ILE A 54 -20.93 20.98 -9.54
N ALA A 55 -21.49 19.79 -9.34
CA ALA A 55 -21.71 19.21 -8.01
C ALA A 55 -20.76 18.02 -7.82
N SER A 56 -20.03 18.00 -6.70
CA SER A 56 -19.11 16.91 -6.35
C SER A 56 -19.73 16.01 -5.29
N PHE A 57 -19.58 14.70 -5.43
CA PHE A 57 -20.09 13.67 -4.52
C PHE A 57 -18.92 12.91 -3.94
N LEU A 58 -18.91 12.73 -2.62
CA LEU A 58 -17.91 11.93 -1.91
C LEU A 58 -18.58 10.67 -1.39
N VAL A 59 -17.99 9.51 -1.66
CA VAL A 59 -18.42 8.22 -1.12
C VAL A 59 -17.20 7.45 -0.65
N VAL A 60 -17.25 6.97 0.58
CA VAL A 60 -16.25 6.06 1.17
C VAL A 60 -16.88 4.69 1.31
N THR A 61 -16.27 3.68 0.71
CA THR A 61 -16.75 2.30 0.72
C THR A 61 -15.67 1.33 1.16
N ASP A 62 -16.08 0.20 1.73
CA ASP A 62 -15.20 -0.92 2.01
C ASP A 62 -15.10 -1.90 0.81
N SER A 63 -14.29 -2.96 0.89
CA SER A 63 -14.18 -3.95 -0.22
C SER A 63 -15.49 -4.67 -0.53
N SER A 64 -16.34 -4.81 0.49
CA SER A 64 -17.70 -5.36 0.38
C SER A 64 -18.71 -4.36 -0.18
N GLN A 65 -18.26 -3.20 -0.65
CA GLN A 65 -19.08 -2.07 -1.14
C GLN A 65 -20.04 -1.50 -0.08
N HIS A 66 -19.80 -1.76 1.20
CA HIS A 66 -20.54 -1.13 2.28
C HIS A 66 -20.16 0.35 2.35
N ILE A 67 -21.15 1.24 2.33
CA ILE A 67 -20.95 2.69 2.41
C ILE A 67 -20.64 3.08 3.85
N LEU A 68 -19.39 3.45 4.12
CA LEU A 68 -18.93 3.91 5.43
C LEU A 68 -19.25 5.40 5.64
N TYR A 69 -19.16 6.19 4.58
CA TYR A 69 -19.49 7.61 4.60
C TYR A 69 -19.95 8.08 3.22
N SER A 70 -20.93 8.97 3.17
CA SER A 70 -21.40 9.57 1.91
C SER A 70 -21.78 11.03 2.13
N LYS A 71 -21.39 11.88 1.18
CA LYS A 71 -21.72 13.29 1.19
C LYS A 71 -22.08 13.79 -0.21
N GLU A 72 -23.32 14.22 -0.35
CA GLU A 72 -23.77 14.99 -1.52
C GLU A 72 -23.26 16.44 -1.41
N HIS A 73 -22.83 17.02 -2.55
CA HIS A 73 -22.28 18.38 -2.62
C HIS A 73 -21.07 18.58 -1.69
N ALA A 74 -20.07 17.71 -1.84
CA ALA A 74 -18.83 17.74 -1.08
C ALA A 74 -17.98 18.98 -1.43
N LYS A 75 -17.93 19.96 -0.51
CA LYS A 75 -17.07 21.15 -0.60
C LYS A 75 -15.87 21.04 0.33
N LYS A 76 -16.11 21.11 1.64
CA LYS A 76 -15.11 20.93 2.69
C LYS A 76 -15.73 20.15 3.82
N GLY A 77 -14.99 19.21 4.40
CA GLY A 77 -15.50 18.39 5.48
C GLY A 77 -14.48 17.41 6.04
N LYS A 78 -14.91 16.67 7.05
CA LYS A 78 -14.16 15.59 7.67
C LYS A 78 -15.02 14.34 7.74
N PHE A 79 -14.40 13.18 7.62
CA PHE A 79 -15.03 11.88 7.86
C PHE A 79 -14.15 11.05 8.79
N ALA A 80 -14.78 10.13 9.51
CA ALA A 80 -14.09 9.20 10.40
C ALA A 80 -14.84 7.87 10.40
N PHE A 81 -14.08 6.77 10.35
CA PHE A 81 -14.61 5.41 10.48
C PHE A 81 -13.53 4.51 11.11
N THR A 82 -13.92 3.36 11.63
CA THR A 82 -13.00 2.34 12.15
C THR A 82 -13.11 1.10 11.27
N THR A 83 -11.98 0.47 10.95
CA THR A 83 -11.96 -0.75 10.13
C THR A 83 -12.39 -1.97 10.94
N ASP A 84 -13.37 -2.71 10.44
CA ASP A 84 -13.89 -3.90 11.13
C ASP A 84 -13.03 -5.14 10.89
N ASP A 85 -12.39 -5.26 9.74
CA ASP A 85 -11.49 -6.36 9.36
C ASP A 85 -10.28 -5.83 8.58
N PHE A 86 -9.33 -6.71 8.25
CA PHE A 86 -8.22 -6.37 7.35
C PHE A 86 -8.79 -6.17 5.95
N ASP A 87 -9.04 -4.92 5.58
CA ASP A 87 -9.81 -4.60 4.40
C ASP A 87 -9.28 -3.38 3.63
N VAL A 88 -9.72 -3.28 2.38
CA VAL A 88 -9.38 -2.22 1.44
C VAL A 88 -10.54 -1.25 1.37
N TYR A 89 -10.34 -0.07 1.93
CA TYR A 89 -11.31 1.00 1.79
C TYR A 89 -10.99 1.86 0.56
N GLU A 90 -12.05 2.44 -0.01
CA GLU A 90 -11.99 3.28 -1.19
C GLU A 90 -12.67 4.63 -0.91
N VAL A 91 -11.93 5.74 -1.06
CA VAL A 91 -12.44 7.10 -0.98
C VAL A 91 -12.62 7.64 -2.39
N CYS A 92 -13.85 7.77 -2.85
CA CYS A 92 -14.18 8.20 -4.20
C CYS A 92 -14.78 9.60 -4.23
N PHE A 93 -14.27 10.42 -5.15
CA PHE A 93 -14.86 11.69 -5.55
C PHE A 93 -15.43 11.57 -6.96
N GLU A 94 -16.69 11.95 -7.14
CA GLU A 94 -17.39 11.96 -8.43
C GLU A 94 -17.90 13.38 -8.73
N SER A 95 -17.62 13.88 -9.92
CA SER A 95 -18.09 15.18 -10.39
C SER A 95 -19.30 14.98 -11.30
N LYS A 96 -20.40 15.71 -11.08
CA LYS A 96 -21.55 15.77 -12.00
C LYS A 96 -21.79 17.21 -12.44
N SER A 97 -21.90 17.45 -13.74
CA SER A 97 -22.31 18.74 -14.30
C SER A 97 -23.80 18.74 -14.63
N GLN A 98 -24.48 19.88 -14.44
CA GLN A 98 -25.89 20.02 -14.85
C GLN A 98 -26.07 20.18 -16.37
N THR A 99 -25.00 20.50 -17.11
CA THR A 99 -25.02 20.70 -18.57
C THR A 99 -24.06 19.71 -19.24
N GLU A 100 -24.59 18.79 -20.05
CA GLU A 100 -23.81 17.73 -20.73
C GLU A 100 -22.84 18.27 -21.80
N ASN A 101 -23.06 19.48 -22.32
CA ASN A 101 -22.31 20.04 -23.46
C ASN A 101 -21.29 21.14 -23.11
N MET A 102 -21.04 21.41 -21.82
CA MET A 102 -20.01 22.38 -21.39
C MET A 102 -18.81 21.65 -20.80
N ARG A 103 -17.64 21.87 -21.39
CA ARG A 103 -16.35 21.50 -20.77
C ARG A 103 -16.04 22.51 -19.67
N PHE A 104 -16.12 22.06 -18.42
CA PHE A 104 -15.56 22.80 -17.30
C PHE A 104 -14.08 22.42 -17.10
N PRO A 105 -13.28 23.27 -16.46
CA PRO A 105 -11.92 22.88 -16.05
C PRO A 105 -11.98 21.80 -14.97
N ASP A 106 -10.95 20.97 -14.89
CA ASP A 106 -10.81 19.98 -13.82
C ASP A 106 -10.79 20.66 -12.43
N GLN A 107 -11.46 20.02 -11.47
CA GLN A 107 -11.60 20.53 -10.12
C GLN A 107 -10.43 20.02 -9.26
N LEU A 108 -9.73 20.90 -8.53
CA LEU A 108 -8.70 20.48 -7.60
C LEU A 108 -9.34 19.92 -6.32
N VAL A 109 -8.96 18.69 -5.95
CA VAL A 109 -9.35 18.04 -4.70
C VAL A 109 -8.10 17.88 -3.86
N VAL A 110 -8.15 18.33 -2.62
CA VAL A 110 -7.15 18.09 -1.58
C VAL A 110 -7.75 17.14 -0.56
N LEU A 111 -7.08 16.03 -0.31
CA LEU A 111 -7.48 14.98 0.61
C LEU A 111 -6.29 14.68 1.54
N ASP A 112 -6.50 14.84 2.85
CA ASP A 112 -5.58 14.42 3.90
C ASP A 112 -6.23 13.24 4.63
N VAL A 113 -5.59 12.08 4.62
CA VAL A 113 -6.09 10.88 5.31
C VAL A 113 -5.05 10.42 6.33
N LYS A 114 -5.51 10.19 7.55
CA LYS A 114 -4.70 9.75 8.69
C LYS A 114 -5.26 8.45 9.25
N HIS A 115 -4.38 7.61 9.73
CA HIS A 115 -4.73 6.30 10.29
C HIS A 115 -4.11 6.07 11.67
N GLY A 116 -4.80 5.29 12.51
CA GLY A 116 -4.32 4.83 13.79
C GLY A 116 -4.03 5.96 14.78
N VAL A 117 -2.80 6.02 15.29
CA VAL A 117 -2.36 6.99 16.29
C VAL A 117 -2.45 8.43 15.76
N GLU A 118 -2.21 8.63 14.46
CA GLU A 118 -2.27 9.96 13.84
C GLU A 118 -3.71 10.46 13.66
N ALA A 119 -4.69 9.55 13.57
CA ALA A 119 -6.10 9.88 13.47
C ALA A 119 -6.74 10.28 14.82
N LYS A 120 -6.11 9.91 15.95
CA LYS A 120 -6.64 10.19 17.30
C LYS A 120 -6.39 11.64 17.71
N ASN A 121 -7.45 12.34 18.13
CA ASN A 121 -7.32 13.66 18.72
C ASN A 121 -7.07 13.58 20.23
N TYR A 122 -5.80 13.53 20.62
CA TYR A 122 -5.37 13.45 22.02
C TYR A 122 -5.78 14.66 22.86
N GLU A 123 -5.97 15.84 22.24
CA GLU A 123 -6.40 17.03 22.98
C GLU A 123 -7.86 16.94 23.45
N ASP A 124 -8.73 16.35 22.64
CA ASP A 124 -10.14 16.18 22.99
C ASP A 124 -10.30 15.10 24.07
N LEU A 125 -9.53 14.01 23.97
CA LEU A 125 -9.40 12.98 25.00
C LEU A 125 -8.90 13.56 26.32
N ALA A 126 -7.86 14.42 26.28
CA ALA A 126 -7.32 15.08 27.46
C ALA A 126 -8.36 15.91 28.20
N LYS A 127 -9.21 16.64 27.46
CA LYS A 127 -10.30 17.45 28.03
C LYS A 127 -11.41 16.59 28.63
N ALA A 128 -11.78 15.50 27.96
CA ALA A 128 -12.83 14.59 28.42
C ALA A 128 -12.43 13.85 29.71
N GLU A 129 -11.20 13.33 29.75
CA GLU A 129 -10.68 12.56 30.89
C GLU A 129 -10.00 13.43 31.96
N LYS A 130 -9.88 14.75 31.71
CA LYS A 130 -9.20 15.73 32.59
C LYS A 130 -7.76 15.31 32.92
N LEU A 131 -7.06 14.78 31.92
CA LEU A 131 -5.68 14.32 32.07
C LEU A 131 -4.74 15.52 32.20
N LYS A 132 -3.63 15.32 32.94
CA LYS A 132 -2.54 16.29 32.96
C LYS A 132 -1.83 16.28 31.60
N PRO A 133 -1.24 17.41 31.15
CA PRO A 133 -0.52 17.48 29.89
C PRO A 133 0.57 16.40 29.76
N LEU A 134 1.24 16.05 30.87
CA LEU A 134 2.24 14.98 30.91
C LEU A 134 1.65 13.57 30.69
N GLU A 135 0.45 13.30 31.21
CA GLU A 135 -0.21 11.99 31.07
C GLU A 135 -0.67 11.76 29.63
N VAL A 136 -1.08 12.82 28.93
CA VAL A 136 -1.48 12.78 27.52
C VAL A 136 -0.29 12.41 26.62
N GLU A 137 0.87 13.01 26.86
CA GLU A 137 2.09 12.68 26.11
C GLU A 137 2.52 11.23 26.33
N LEU A 138 2.48 10.75 27.59
CA LEU A 138 2.78 9.35 27.90
C LEU A 138 1.81 8.39 27.19
N ARG A 139 0.50 8.70 27.19
CA ARG A 139 -0.50 7.89 26.50
C ARG A 139 -0.28 7.84 24.99
N ARG A 140 0.10 8.96 24.39
CA ARG A 140 0.44 9.03 22.96
C ARG A 140 1.65 8.18 22.62
N LEU A 141 2.70 8.20 23.46
CA LEU A 141 3.89 7.37 23.28
C LEU A 141 3.61 5.88 23.46
N GLU A 142 2.75 5.52 24.41
CA GLU A 142 2.28 4.14 24.62
C GLU A 142 1.55 3.61 23.38
N ASP A 143 0.55 4.36 22.89
CA ASP A 143 -0.21 4.01 21.69
C ASP A 143 0.70 3.89 20.45
N LEU A 144 1.67 4.81 20.31
CA LEU A 144 2.66 4.76 19.22
C LEU A 144 3.54 3.52 19.31
N SER A 145 4.03 3.19 20.50
CA SER A 145 4.86 2.01 20.73
C SER A 145 4.08 0.72 20.45
N ASP A 146 2.82 0.63 20.87
CA ASP A 146 1.98 -0.55 20.63
C ASP A 146 1.69 -0.73 19.13
N SER A 147 1.45 0.37 18.40
CA SER A 147 1.32 0.35 16.94
C SER A 147 2.58 -0.20 16.26
N ILE A 148 3.77 0.28 16.65
CA ILE A 148 5.04 -0.17 16.07
C ILE A 148 5.28 -1.66 16.35
N VAL A 149 4.97 -2.15 17.56
CA VAL A 149 5.13 -3.57 17.91
C VAL A 149 4.20 -4.44 17.08
N LYS A 150 2.96 -4.01 16.86
CA LYS A 150 2.01 -4.71 15.97
C LYS A 150 2.53 -4.77 14.54
N ASP A 151 2.99 -3.66 13.99
CA ASP A 151 3.55 -3.60 12.64
C ASP A 151 4.79 -4.50 12.50
N PHE A 152 5.70 -4.47 13.47
CA PHE A 152 6.89 -5.34 13.47
C PHE A 152 6.52 -6.83 13.53
N THR A 153 5.52 -7.18 14.34
CA THR A 153 5.03 -8.56 14.44
C THR A 153 4.42 -9.04 13.12
N TYR A 154 3.66 -8.17 12.44
CA TYR A 154 3.13 -8.44 11.11
C TYR A 154 4.24 -8.63 10.06
N MET A 155 5.22 -7.70 10.03
CA MET A 155 6.35 -7.79 9.09
C MET A 155 7.15 -9.08 9.29
N LYS A 156 7.42 -9.47 10.54
CA LYS A 156 8.12 -10.70 10.88
C LYS A 156 7.36 -11.93 10.39
N LYS A 157 6.05 -11.99 10.61
CA LYS A 157 5.21 -13.11 10.13
C LYS A 157 5.28 -13.24 8.60
N ARG A 158 5.21 -12.13 7.88
CA ARG A 158 5.31 -12.12 6.42
C ARG A 158 6.69 -12.55 5.93
N GLU A 159 7.75 -12.17 6.63
CA GLU A 159 9.11 -12.64 6.35
C GLU A 159 9.23 -14.16 6.53
N GLU A 160 8.68 -14.70 7.62
CA GLU A 160 8.67 -16.15 7.90
C GLU A 160 7.97 -16.91 6.76
N GLU A 161 6.77 -16.48 6.35
CA GLU A 161 6.04 -17.08 5.23
C GLU A 161 6.81 -16.97 3.90
N MET A 162 7.44 -15.83 3.63
CA MET A 162 8.27 -15.63 2.44
C MET A 162 9.53 -16.51 2.47
N ARG A 163 10.12 -16.73 3.65
CA ARG A 163 11.29 -17.58 3.82
C ARG A 163 10.94 -19.06 3.58
N ASP A 164 9.81 -19.52 4.12
CA ASP A 164 9.33 -20.90 3.96
C ASP A 164 8.96 -21.22 2.50
N THR A 165 8.32 -20.27 1.80
CA THR A 165 8.02 -20.41 0.37
C THR A 165 9.30 -20.43 -0.48
N ASN A 166 10.29 -19.61 -0.15
CA ASN A 166 11.57 -19.62 -0.82
C ASN A 166 12.34 -20.93 -0.58
N GLU A 167 12.39 -21.43 0.66
CA GLU A 167 13.06 -22.69 1.01
C GLU A 167 12.42 -23.88 0.29
N SER A 168 11.08 -23.99 0.33
CA SER A 168 10.37 -25.08 -0.34
C SER A 168 10.51 -25.04 -1.87
N THR A 169 10.57 -23.84 -2.47
CA THR A 169 10.82 -23.68 -3.91
C THR A 169 12.25 -24.10 -4.27
N SER A 170 13.23 -23.66 -3.49
CA SER A 170 14.64 -24.03 -3.68
C SER A 170 14.85 -25.54 -3.63
N LEU A 171 14.23 -26.22 -2.65
CA LEU A 171 14.31 -27.68 -2.54
C LEU A 171 13.68 -28.40 -3.74
N ARG A 172 12.50 -27.97 -4.22
CA ARG A 172 11.86 -28.57 -5.41
C ARG A 172 12.74 -28.44 -6.65
N VAL A 173 13.35 -27.28 -6.86
CA VAL A 173 14.27 -27.04 -7.98
C VAL A 173 15.51 -27.93 -7.86
N LEU A 174 16.06 -28.08 -6.66
CA LEU A 174 17.18 -28.99 -6.39
C LEU A 174 16.83 -30.43 -6.76
N TYR A 175 15.66 -30.94 -6.33
CA TYR A 175 15.22 -32.29 -6.68
C TYR A 175 15.08 -32.49 -8.20
N PHE A 176 14.50 -31.54 -8.92
CA PHE A 176 14.41 -31.62 -10.38
C PHE A 176 15.78 -31.59 -11.05
N SER A 177 16.72 -30.78 -10.54
CA SER A 177 18.10 -30.72 -11.04
C SER A 177 18.83 -32.05 -10.85
N VAL A 178 18.75 -32.65 -9.65
CA VAL A 178 19.36 -33.96 -9.34
C VAL A 178 18.77 -35.06 -10.22
N PHE A 179 17.44 -35.08 -10.39
CA PHE A 179 16.78 -36.04 -11.28
C PHE A 179 17.25 -35.89 -12.73
N SER A 180 17.33 -34.66 -13.24
CA SER A 180 17.82 -34.36 -14.59
C SER A 180 19.27 -34.85 -14.80
N MET A 181 20.15 -34.59 -13.83
CA MET A 181 21.54 -35.05 -13.88
C MET A 181 21.62 -36.58 -13.94
N PHE A 182 20.80 -37.30 -13.16
CA PHE A 182 20.73 -38.76 -13.21
C PHE A 182 20.28 -39.27 -14.58
N CYS A 183 19.23 -38.66 -15.17
CA CYS A 183 18.77 -39.01 -16.51
C CYS A 183 19.86 -38.81 -17.57
N LEU A 184 20.64 -37.73 -17.51
CA LEU A 184 21.73 -37.48 -18.45
C LEU A 184 22.83 -38.54 -18.36
N VAL A 185 23.22 -38.95 -17.14
CA VAL A 185 24.21 -40.02 -16.94
C VAL A 185 23.69 -41.36 -17.45
N ALA A 186 22.42 -41.69 -17.19
CA ALA A 186 21.78 -42.90 -17.70
C ALA A 186 21.75 -42.93 -19.24
N LEU A 187 21.40 -41.80 -19.89
CA LEU A 187 21.42 -41.70 -21.35
C LEU A 187 22.83 -41.81 -21.93
N ALA A 188 23.83 -41.17 -21.32
CA ALA A 188 25.21 -41.24 -21.77
C ALA A 188 25.78 -42.67 -21.70
N THR A 189 25.55 -43.36 -20.59
CA THR A 189 25.97 -44.77 -20.43
C THR A 189 25.25 -45.69 -21.42
N TRP A 190 23.94 -45.48 -21.62
CA TRP A 190 23.16 -46.20 -22.63
C TRP A 190 23.71 -45.98 -24.05
N GLN A 191 24.02 -44.73 -24.42
CA GLN A 191 24.61 -44.38 -25.71
C GLN A 191 25.93 -45.12 -25.96
N VAL A 192 26.84 -45.14 -24.98
CA VAL A 192 28.13 -45.86 -25.08
C VAL A 192 27.92 -47.36 -25.24
N PHE A 193 27.00 -47.95 -24.47
CA PHE A 193 26.69 -49.38 -24.57
C PHE A 193 26.08 -49.73 -25.94
N TYR A 194 25.15 -48.91 -26.43
CA TYR A 194 24.54 -49.07 -27.75
C TYR A 194 25.59 -49.04 -28.85
N LEU A 195 26.49 -48.04 -28.86
CA LEU A 195 27.57 -47.94 -29.84
C LEU A 195 28.51 -49.14 -29.76
N ARG A 196 28.93 -49.57 -28.57
CA ARG A 196 29.76 -50.78 -28.39
C ARG A 196 29.09 -52.04 -28.94
N ARG A 197 27.79 -52.22 -28.66
CA ARG A 197 27.01 -53.37 -29.17
C ARG A 197 26.85 -53.31 -30.69
N PHE A 198 26.64 -52.13 -31.24
CA PHE A 198 26.52 -51.91 -32.67
C PHE A 198 27.81 -52.29 -33.41
N PHE A 199 28.98 -51.82 -32.94
CA PHE A 199 30.28 -52.17 -33.55
C PHE A 199 30.61 -53.66 -33.43
N LYS A 200 30.30 -54.29 -32.28
CA LYS A 200 30.49 -55.73 -32.09
C LYS A 200 29.62 -56.57 -33.04
N SER A 201 28.37 -56.15 -33.27
CA SER A 201 27.46 -56.85 -34.19
C SER A 201 27.84 -56.73 -35.66
N LYS A 202 28.54 -55.65 -36.04
CA LYS A 202 28.98 -55.39 -37.42
C LYS A 202 30.39 -55.91 -37.75
N LYS A 203 31.07 -56.57 -36.79
CA LYS A 203 32.43 -57.16 -36.95
C LYS A 203 33.47 -56.18 -37.50
N LEU A 204 33.43 -54.90 -37.07
CA LEU A 204 34.36 -53.87 -37.55
C LEU A 204 35.63 -53.72 -36.68
N ILE A 205 35.66 -54.33 -35.50
CA ILE A 205 36.82 -54.36 -34.59
C ILE A 205 36.84 -55.77 -33.96
N GLU A 206 37.97 -56.47 -34.08
CA GLU A 206 38.26 -57.77 -33.45
C GLU A 206 38.61 -57.60 -31.97
#